data_AF-A0A091AEK8-F1
#
_entry.id   AF-A0A091AEK8-F1
#
_cell.length_a   1.000
_cell.length_b   1.000
_cell.length_c   1.000
_cell.angle_alpha   90.00
_cell.angle_beta   90.00
_cell.angle_gamma   90.00
#
_symmetry.space_group_name_H-M   'P 1'
#
loop_
_entity.id
_entity.type
_entity.pdbx_description
1 polymer ?
#
loop_
_entity_poly.entity_id
_entity_poly.type
_entity_poly.pdbx_seq_one_letter_code
_entity_poly.pdbx_strand_id
1 'polypeptide(L)'
;MAWATARHILVATEEECNALKTQIEEGLDFAEAAIQNSKCPSGRKGGDLGRFGPRQMVPEFDRAVFTGDVGVLYGPIKTQFGYHLLEVTGRG
;
A
#
# COMPACT_ATOMS: atom_id res chain seq x y z
N MET A 1 -15.02 6.86 15.86
CA MET A 1 -13.83 7.53 15.28
C MET A 1 -13.54 6.80 13.99
N ALA A 2 -13.34 7.50 12.87
CA ALA A 2 -13.01 6.84 11.62
C ALA A 2 -11.59 6.26 11.69
N TRP A 3 -11.43 5.00 11.31
CA TRP A 3 -10.14 4.32 11.25
C TRP A 3 -10.06 3.48 10.00
N ALA A 4 -8.85 3.27 9.52
CA ALA A 4 -8.57 2.34 8.45
C ALA A 4 -7.30 1.56 8.74
N THR A 5 -7.24 0.35 8.20
CA THR A 5 -6.06 -0.49 8.16
C THR A 5 -5.71 -0.70 6.70
N ALA A 6 -4.43 -0.52 6.38
CA ALA A 6 -3.94 -0.71 5.04
C ALA A 6 -2.49 -1.20 5.09
N ARG A 7 -2.06 -1.80 4.00
CA ARG A 7 -0.67 -2.17 3.76
C ARG A 7 -0.16 -1.47 2.51
N HIS A 8 1.14 -1.20 2.45
CA HIS A 8 1.76 -0.58 1.28
C HIS A 8 3.15 -1.11 0.94
N ILE A 9 3.50 -0.96 -0.33
CA ILE A 9 4.82 -1.26 -0.86
C ILE A 9 5.36 -0.01 -1.53
N LEU A 10 6.38 0.59 -0.91
CA LEU A 10 7.20 1.62 -1.55
C LEU A 10 8.28 0.99 -2.43
N VAL A 11 8.26 1.31 -3.72
CA VAL A 11 9.30 0.94 -4.70
C VAL A 11 9.90 2.19 -5.36
N ALA A 12 11.03 2.04 -6.05
CA ALA A 12 11.72 3.19 -6.64
C ALA A 12 11.15 3.58 -8.00
N THR A 13 10.73 2.61 -8.82
CA THR A 13 10.24 2.85 -10.18
C THR A 13 8.77 2.46 -10.34
N GLU A 14 8.12 3.10 -11.31
CA GLU A 14 6.74 2.77 -11.68
C GLU A 14 6.63 1.34 -12.22
N GLU A 15 7.67 0.91 -12.95
CA GLU A 15 7.78 -0.42 -13.55
C GLU A 15 7.78 -1.52 -12.49
N GLU A 16 8.57 -1.35 -11.42
CA GLU A 16 8.55 -2.27 -10.26
C GLU A 16 7.14 -2.30 -9.64
N CYS A 17 6.50 -1.15 -9.50
CA CYS A 17 5.18 -1.06 -8.88
C CYS A 17 4.11 -1.79 -9.69
N ASN A 18 4.12 -1.57 -11.01
CA ASN A 18 3.22 -2.24 -11.94
C ASN A 18 3.50 -3.74 -12.02
N ALA A 19 4.77 -4.15 -12.05
CA ALA A 19 5.14 -5.57 -12.05
C ALA A 19 4.67 -6.28 -10.78
N LEU A 20 4.79 -5.64 -9.61
CA LEU A 20 4.28 -6.19 -8.35
C LEU A 20 2.76 -6.25 -8.34
N LYS A 21 2.10 -5.20 -8.84
CA LYS A 21 0.64 -5.19 -8.95
C LYS A 21 0.14 -6.38 -9.78
N THR A 22 0.72 -6.61 -10.95
CA THR A 22 0.37 -7.75 -11.80
C THR A 22 0.61 -9.08 -11.07
N GLN A 23 1.77 -9.24 -10.43
CA GLN A 23 2.07 -10.47 -9.69
C GLN A 23 1.09 -10.72 -8.55
N ILE A 24 0.69 -9.68 -7.82
CA ILE A 24 -0.29 -9.77 -6.74
C ILE A 24 -1.67 -10.14 -7.30
N GLU A 25 -2.06 -9.58 -8.44
CA GLU A 25 -3.28 -9.96 -9.16
C GLU A 25 -3.22 -11.41 -9.69
N GLU A 26 -2.03 -11.92 -10.02
CA GLU A 26 -1.79 -13.31 -10.41
C GLU A 26 -1.75 -14.31 -9.24
N GLY A 27 -1.70 -13.82 -7.99
CA GLY A 27 -1.75 -14.62 -6.77
C GLY A 27 -0.50 -14.59 -5.89
N LEU A 28 0.47 -13.70 -6.16
CA LEU A 28 1.59 -13.44 -5.26
C LEU A 28 1.10 -12.82 -3.95
N ASP A 29 1.64 -13.26 -2.83
CA ASP A 29 1.30 -12.67 -1.54
C ASP A 29 1.88 -11.25 -1.40
N PHE A 30 1.01 -10.28 -1.08
CA PHE A 30 1.40 -8.89 -0.91
C PHE A 30 2.49 -8.72 0.17
N ALA A 31 2.41 -9.50 1.26
CA ALA A 31 3.41 -9.41 2.33
C ALA A 31 4.77 -9.89 1.85
N GLU A 32 4.85 -10.95 1.05
CA GLU A 32 6.10 -11.40 0.44
C GLU A 32 6.67 -10.35 -0.52
N ALA A 33 5.81 -9.81 -1.40
CA ALA A 33 6.17 -8.72 -2.29
C ALA A 33 6.72 -7.51 -1.53
N ALA A 34 6.08 -7.14 -0.43
CA ALA A 34 6.49 -6.04 0.44
C ALA A 34 7.80 -6.32 1.17
N ILE A 35 8.02 -7.52 1.68
CA ILE A 35 9.26 -7.90 2.37
C ILE A 35 10.46 -7.84 1.42
N GLN A 36 10.27 -8.30 0.17
CA GLN A 36 11.34 -8.37 -0.81
C GLN A 36 11.62 -7.02 -1.49
N ASN A 37 10.58 -6.25 -1.81
CA ASN A 37 10.71 -5.07 -2.67
C ASN A 37 10.51 -3.74 -1.95
N SER A 38 9.88 -3.72 -0.77
CA SER A 38 9.58 -2.44 -0.12
C SER A 38 10.83 -1.78 0.44
N LYS A 39 11.02 -0.50 0.08
CA LYS A 39 12.03 0.37 0.66
C LYS A 39 11.61 0.99 2.01
N CYS A 40 10.37 0.77 2.44
CA CYS A 40 9.88 1.27 3.71
C CYS A 40 10.21 0.29 4.86
N PRO A 41 10.54 0.74 6.08
CA PRO A 41 10.73 -0.16 7.22
C PRO A 41 9.51 -1.04 7.54
N SER A 42 8.31 -0.62 7.15
CA SER A 42 7.07 -1.43 7.21
C SER A 42 7.09 -2.65 6.30
N GLY A 43 7.94 -2.67 5.27
CA GLY A 43 8.16 -3.83 4.40
C GLY A 43 8.47 -5.11 5.16
N ARG A 44 9.23 -5.01 6.27
CA ARG A 44 9.58 -6.16 7.13
C ARG A 44 8.36 -6.82 7.79
N LYS A 45 7.22 -6.12 7.86
CA LYS A 45 5.94 -6.61 8.38
C LYS A 45 4.95 -6.88 7.24
N GLY A 46 5.43 -7.14 6.03
CA GLY A 46 4.55 -7.31 4.87
C GLY A 46 3.90 -6.01 4.39
N GLY A 47 4.51 -4.86 4.67
CA GLY A 47 3.97 -3.55 4.31
C GLY A 47 2.85 -3.07 5.22
N ASP A 48 2.54 -3.78 6.31
CA ASP A 48 1.47 -3.41 7.23
C ASP A 48 1.76 -2.09 7.96
N LEU A 49 0.81 -1.15 7.82
CA LEU A 49 0.84 0.15 8.50
C LEU A 49 0.05 0.13 9.81
N GLY A 50 -0.69 -0.95 10.08
CA GLY A 50 -1.59 -1.05 11.20
C GLY A 50 -2.82 -0.15 11.04
N ARG A 51 -3.40 0.24 12.18
CA ARG A 51 -4.62 1.06 12.24
C ARG A 51 -4.25 2.53 12.34
N PHE A 52 -4.67 3.32 11.37
CA PHE A 52 -4.46 4.76 11.32
C PHE A 52 -5.78 5.51 11.12
N GLY A 53 -5.78 6.76 11.57
CA GLY A 53 -6.89 7.69 11.38
C GLY A 53 -6.70 8.57 10.13
N PRO A 54 -7.76 9.30 9.73
CA PRO A 54 -7.68 10.25 8.64
C PRO A 54 -6.63 11.34 8.94
N ARG A 55 -5.91 11.77 7.90
CA ARG A 55 -4.81 12.77 7.93
C ARG A 55 -3.53 12.34 8.68
N GLN A 56 -3.37 11.05 8.98
CA GLN A 56 -2.10 10.55 9.55
C GLN A 56 -1.08 10.17 8.48
N MET A 57 -1.54 9.95 7.24
CA MET A 57 -0.71 9.57 6.09
C MET A 57 -0.71 10.68 5.03
N VAL A 58 0.12 10.52 3.99
CA VAL A 58 0.16 11.48 2.87
C VAL A 58 -1.23 11.62 2.24
N PRO A 59 -1.62 12.82 1.76
CA PRO A 59 -2.98 13.09 1.30
C PRO A 59 -3.49 12.12 0.23
N GLU A 60 -2.61 11.69 -0.67
CA GLU A 60 -2.89 10.74 -1.74
C GLU A 60 -3.25 9.36 -1.17
N PHE A 61 -2.55 8.96 -0.11
CA PHE A 61 -2.73 7.69 0.59
C PHE A 61 -4.02 7.70 1.41
N ASP A 62 -4.25 8.79 2.16
CA ASP A 62 -5.48 8.99 2.93
C ASP A 62 -6.71 8.92 2.02
N ARG A 63 -6.67 9.64 0.88
CA ARG A 63 -7.74 9.59 -0.11
C ARG A 63 -7.94 8.18 -0.65
N ALA A 64 -6.88 7.48 -1.07
CA ALA A 64 -7.00 6.13 -1.60
C ALA A 64 -7.59 5.14 -0.58
N VAL A 65 -7.21 5.25 0.70
CA VAL A 65 -7.70 4.37 1.77
C VAL A 65 -9.16 4.65 2.13
N PHE A 66 -9.52 5.92 2.31
CA PHE A 66 -10.86 6.30 2.76
C PHE A 66 -11.89 6.34 1.63
N THR A 67 -11.46 6.50 0.38
CA THR A 67 -12.34 6.37 -0.80
C THR A 67 -12.39 4.96 -1.37
N GLY A 68 -11.33 4.18 -1.15
CA GLY A 68 -11.18 2.85 -1.71
C GLY A 68 -11.99 1.78 -0.99
N ASP A 69 -12.29 0.70 -1.72
CA ASP A 69 -12.90 -0.49 -1.18
C ASP A 69 -11.88 -1.39 -0.47
N VAL A 70 -12.35 -2.08 0.56
CA VAL A 70 -11.54 -3.01 1.33
C VAL A 70 -11.25 -4.25 0.46
N GLY A 71 -9.98 -4.68 0.43
CA GLY A 71 -9.49 -5.78 -0.40
C GLY A 71 -9.10 -5.38 -1.82
N VAL A 72 -9.10 -4.07 -2.13
CA VAL A 72 -8.70 -3.58 -3.45
C VAL A 72 -7.28 -3.01 -3.40
N LEU A 73 -6.49 -3.36 -4.42
CA LEU A 73 -5.18 -2.76 -4.66
C LEU A 73 -5.32 -1.41 -5.37
N TYR A 74 -4.78 -0.38 -4.73
CA TYR A 74 -4.68 0.98 -5.22
C TYR A 74 -3.22 1.32 -5.54
N GLY A 75 -2.95 1.69 -6.80
CA GLY A 75 -1.64 2.15 -7.22
C GLY A 75 -1.44 2.00 -8.72
N PRO A 76 -0.31 2.50 -9.23
CA PRO A 76 0.83 3.05 -8.50
C PRO A 76 0.62 4.52 -8.06
N ILE A 77 0.76 4.81 -6.76
CA ILE A 77 0.66 6.18 -6.21
C ILE A 77 2.05 6.80 -6.19
N LYS A 78 2.28 7.82 -7.02
CA LYS A 78 3.55 8.56 -7.05
C LYS A 78 3.63 9.55 -5.89
N THR A 79 4.69 9.46 -5.10
CA THR A 79 5.02 10.41 -4.04
C THR A 79 6.46 10.91 -4.22
N GLN A 80 6.90 11.82 -3.35
CA GLN A 80 8.29 12.27 -3.28
C GLN A 80 9.29 11.16 -2.92
N PHE A 81 8.83 10.04 -2.35
CA PHE A 81 9.69 8.92 -1.95
C PHE A 81 9.83 7.85 -3.05
N GLY A 82 8.95 7.86 -4.05
CA GLY A 82 8.89 6.86 -5.10
C GLY A 82 7.44 6.50 -5.44
N TYR A 83 7.21 5.23 -5.75
CA TYR A 83 5.89 4.71 -6.10
C TYR A 83 5.36 3.80 -4.99
N HIS A 84 4.10 3.99 -4.63
CA HIS A 84 3.44 3.24 -3.57
C HIS A 84 2.30 2.40 -4.14
N LEU A 85 2.33 1.11 -3.85
CA LEU A 85 1.20 0.21 -4.02
C LEU A 85 0.50 0.09 -2.67
N LEU A 86 -0.80 0.27 -2.64
CA LEU A 86 -1.61 0.34 -1.44
C LEU A 86 -2.70 -0.71 -1.49
N GLU A 87 -3.00 -1.35 -0.37
CA GLU A 87 -4.14 -2.24 -0.27
C GLU A 87 -4.85 -1.99 1.06
N VAL A 88 -6.16 -1.73 0.96
CA VAL A 88 -6.98 -1.47 2.15
C VAL A 88 -7.39 -2.80 2.76
N THR A 89 -6.98 -3.10 3.99
CA THR A 89 -7.33 -4.36 4.68
C THR A 89 -8.57 -4.23 5.56
N GLY A 90 -8.96 -3.00 5.91
CA GLY A 90 -10.14 -2.75 6.74
C GLY A 90 -10.42 -1.27 6.94
N ARG A 91 -11.68 -0.93 7.27
CA ARG A 91 -12.11 0.44 7.61
C ARG A 91 -13.30 0.39 8.58
N GLY A 92 -13.47 1.43 9.40
CA GLY A 92 -14.63 1.60 10.28
C GLY A 92 -14.60 2.87 11.12
#